data_AF-A0A968M4H5-F1
#
_entry.id   AF-A0A968M4H5-F1
#
_cell.length_a   1.000
_cell.length_b   1.000
_cell.length_c   1.000
_cell.angle_alpha   90.00
_cell.angle_beta   90.00
_cell.angle_gamma   90.00
#
_symmetry.space_group_name_H-M   'P 1'
#
loop_
_entity.id
_entity.type
_entity.pdbx_description
1 polymer ?
#
loop_
_entity_poly.entity_id
_entity_poly.type
_entity_poly.pdbx_seq_one_letter_code
_entity_poly.pdbx_strand_id
1 'polypeptide(L)'
;HKEWGTLVFNYARNEVRNYLVSNAVFWFDKYHIDGIRVDAVASMLYLDYCRKEGEWVTNQYGGRENIEAAEFLRQMNHVVYSYFPGVLSIAEESTSWPMVSWPTYVGGLGFNLKWNMGWMHDMLDYFHMDPWFRQFHQNNITFSIWYNHSENFMLALSHDEVVHGKSNMIGKIPGDEWQKFASLRCLYAYMFAHPGKKTLFMSMEFGQWSEWNVWGDLEWHLLQFEPHQKLKSFMKALNTLYRSEPSLYTQDFAQEGFEWIDCSDNRHSVASFIRRDKDSGEWAIVVCNFTPQPHSHYRVGVPEPGFYTELLNSDARDYGGSNMGNLGGKWTDEWAYHNRPYSLDLCLPPLATLILKLDRQKTQAALNPGE
;
A
#
# COMPACT_ATOMS: atom_id res chain seq x y z
N HIS A 1 26.69 2.51 15.17
CA HIS A 1 26.03 3.79 15.48
C HIS A 1 26.04 4.03 16.99
N LYS A 2 26.49 5.20 17.48
CA LYS A 2 26.67 5.47 18.93
C LYS A 2 25.35 5.33 19.71
N GLU A 3 24.28 5.95 19.23
CA GLU A 3 22.94 5.88 19.84
C GLU A 3 22.41 4.45 19.95
N TRP A 4 22.85 3.54 19.08
CA TRP A 4 22.45 2.13 19.09
C TRP A 4 23.45 1.21 19.79
N GLY A 5 24.62 1.72 20.19
CA GLY A 5 25.71 0.89 20.74
C GLY A 5 26.31 -0.13 19.76
N THR A 6 26.13 0.06 18.45
CA THR A 6 26.58 -0.88 17.40
C THR A 6 27.80 -0.39 16.62
N LEU A 7 28.45 -1.29 15.87
CA LEU A 7 29.53 -0.96 14.94
C LEU A 7 29.01 -0.89 13.50
N VAL A 8 29.66 -0.08 12.65
CA VAL A 8 29.35 0.03 11.22
C VAL A 8 30.43 -0.70 10.45
N PHE A 9 30.05 -1.53 9.47
CA PHE A 9 31.01 -2.21 8.60
C PHE A 9 31.83 -1.21 7.79
N ASN A 10 33.10 -1.53 7.56
CA ASN A 10 33.96 -0.75 6.66
C ASN A 10 33.74 -1.21 5.21
N TYR A 11 32.79 -0.60 4.51
CA TYR A 11 32.42 -0.94 3.13
C TYR A 11 33.54 -0.72 2.10
N ALA A 12 34.54 0.12 2.43
CA ALA A 12 35.70 0.37 1.56
C ALA A 12 36.65 -0.84 1.49
N ARG A 13 36.71 -1.64 2.56
CA ARG A 13 37.64 -2.77 2.67
C ARG A 13 37.13 -3.95 1.86
N ASN A 14 37.94 -4.40 0.90
CA ASN A 14 37.55 -5.44 -0.08
C ASN A 14 37.04 -6.73 0.59
N GLU A 15 37.69 -7.22 1.64
CA GLU A 15 37.27 -8.48 2.29
C GLU A 15 35.96 -8.31 3.07
N VAL A 16 35.73 -7.13 3.65
CA VAL A 16 34.46 -6.82 4.34
C VAL A 16 33.33 -6.72 3.34
N ARG A 17 33.55 -6.02 2.22
CA ARG A 17 32.57 -5.93 1.13
C ARG A 17 32.28 -7.32 0.54
N ASN A 18 33.32 -8.12 0.30
CA ASN A 18 33.16 -9.49 -0.21
C ASN A 18 32.38 -10.37 0.75
N TYR A 19 32.63 -10.27 2.07
CA TYR A 19 31.88 -10.99 3.09
C TYR A 19 30.38 -10.69 2.99
N LEU A 20 30.00 -9.41 2.91
CA LEU A 20 28.60 -8.98 2.85
C LEU A 20 27.92 -9.35 1.52
N VAL A 21 28.58 -9.10 0.38
CA VAL A 21 28.02 -9.45 -0.95
C VAL A 21 27.87 -10.97 -1.09
N SER A 22 28.88 -11.73 -0.68
CA SER A 22 28.80 -13.21 -0.72
C SER A 22 27.75 -13.73 0.25
N ASN A 23 27.51 -13.05 1.38
CA ASN A 23 26.44 -13.42 2.30
C ASN A 23 25.05 -13.23 1.67
N ALA A 24 24.82 -12.12 0.95
CA ALA A 24 23.58 -11.93 0.22
C ALA A 24 23.34 -13.09 -0.78
N VAL A 25 24.33 -13.40 -1.61
CA VAL A 25 24.29 -14.51 -2.58
C VAL A 25 24.08 -15.86 -1.89
N PHE A 26 24.73 -16.10 -0.75
CA PHE A 26 24.65 -17.35 0.00
C PHE A 26 23.21 -17.72 0.39
N TRP A 27 22.39 -16.76 0.81
CA TRP A 27 21.00 -17.03 1.16
C TRP A 27 20.17 -17.46 -0.06
N PHE A 28 20.37 -16.83 -1.21
CA PHE A 28 19.70 -17.24 -2.46
C PHE A 28 20.18 -18.62 -2.91
N ASP A 29 21.50 -18.87 -2.93
CA ASP A 29 22.09 -20.13 -3.39
C ASP A 29 21.76 -21.31 -2.46
N LYS A 30 21.91 -21.16 -1.15
CA LYS A 30 21.78 -22.29 -0.20
C LYS A 30 20.39 -22.48 0.38
N TYR A 31 19.62 -21.40 0.50
CA TYR A 31 18.30 -21.43 1.13
C TYR A 31 17.16 -21.13 0.15
N HIS A 32 17.47 -20.79 -1.10
CA HIS A 32 16.50 -20.58 -2.18
C HIS A 32 15.42 -19.55 -1.80
N ILE A 33 15.79 -18.48 -1.10
CA ILE A 33 14.87 -17.38 -0.80
C ILE A 33 14.54 -16.59 -2.07
N ASP A 34 13.35 -16.01 -2.16
CA ASP A 34 12.91 -15.24 -3.33
C ASP A 34 13.19 -13.73 -3.23
N GLY A 35 13.71 -13.26 -2.09
CA GLY A 35 14.07 -11.87 -1.93
C GLY A 35 14.60 -11.47 -0.56
N ILE A 36 15.10 -10.25 -0.50
CA ILE A 36 15.64 -9.62 0.71
C ILE A 36 14.97 -8.27 0.95
N ARG A 37 14.90 -7.87 2.22
CA ARG A 37 14.59 -6.50 2.64
C ARG A 37 15.75 -5.96 3.46
N VAL A 38 16.23 -4.77 3.14
CA VAL A 38 17.24 -4.05 3.93
C VAL A 38 16.54 -2.94 4.72
N ASP A 39 16.65 -3.03 6.04
CA ASP A 39 16.16 -2.04 6.99
C ASP A 39 17.10 -0.84 7.11
N ALA A 40 16.54 0.33 7.43
CA ALA A 40 17.26 1.54 7.78
C ALA A 40 18.40 1.86 6.81
N VAL A 41 18.14 1.83 5.49
CA VAL A 41 19.16 2.06 4.46
C VAL A 41 19.81 3.44 4.62
N ALA A 42 19.07 4.43 5.12
CA ALA A 42 19.58 5.75 5.50
C ALA A 42 20.78 5.68 6.48
N SER A 43 20.79 4.69 7.40
CA SER A 43 21.89 4.50 8.35
C SER A 43 23.22 4.16 7.67
N MET A 44 23.14 3.56 6.48
CA MET A 44 24.30 3.23 5.67
C MET A 44 24.72 4.41 4.80
N LEU A 45 23.74 5.10 4.19
CA LEU A 45 23.96 6.10 3.14
C LEU A 45 24.48 7.44 3.64
N TYR A 46 24.36 7.75 4.92
CA TYR A 46 24.70 9.07 5.47
C TYR A 46 25.81 9.01 6.52
N LEU A 47 26.88 9.75 6.29
CA LEU A 47 28.02 9.90 7.20
C LEU A 47 27.65 10.66 8.48
N ASP A 48 26.55 11.42 8.46
CA ASP A 48 26.02 12.17 9.60
C ASP A 48 24.81 11.50 10.27
N TYR A 49 24.47 10.26 9.89
CA TYR A 49 23.30 9.56 10.44
C TYR A 49 23.38 9.43 11.97
N CYS A 50 22.44 10.08 12.66
CA CYS A 50 22.39 10.21 14.12
C CYS A 50 23.71 10.70 14.74
N ARG A 51 24.39 11.66 14.10
CA ARG A 51 25.61 12.30 14.59
C ARG A 51 25.43 13.80 14.65
N LYS A 52 25.94 14.43 15.72
CA LYS A 52 25.88 15.89 15.90
C LYS A 52 26.93 16.58 15.04
N GLU A 53 26.75 17.87 14.82
CA GLU A 53 27.77 18.72 14.19
C GLU A 53 29.12 18.59 14.92
N GLY A 54 30.21 18.45 14.16
CA GLY A 54 31.55 18.22 14.70
C GLY A 54 31.88 16.77 15.07
N GLU A 55 30.92 15.83 15.02
CA GLU A 55 31.14 14.40 15.33
C GLU A 55 31.30 13.51 14.08
N TRP A 56 31.30 14.09 12.89
CA TRP A 56 31.44 13.38 11.61
C TRP A 56 32.25 14.22 10.61
N VAL A 57 32.72 13.57 9.56
CA VAL A 57 33.49 14.20 8.47
C VAL A 57 32.81 13.96 7.13
N THR A 58 32.93 14.93 6.24
CA THR A 58 32.39 14.83 4.88
C THR A 58 33.14 13.81 4.04
N ASN A 59 32.51 13.39 2.94
CA ASN A 59 33.17 12.58 1.92
C ASN A 59 34.20 13.42 1.13
N GLN A 60 34.94 12.76 0.23
CA GLN A 60 35.98 13.40 -0.60
C GLN A 60 35.48 14.54 -1.51
N TYR A 61 34.17 14.69 -1.68
CA TYR A 61 33.54 15.77 -2.46
C TYR A 61 32.87 16.83 -1.59
N GLY A 62 33.01 16.76 -0.26
CA GLY A 62 32.43 17.71 0.69
C GLY A 62 30.97 17.43 1.08
N GLY A 63 30.38 16.32 0.62
CA GLY A 63 29.02 15.92 0.94
C GLY A 63 28.89 15.02 2.17
N ARG A 64 27.65 14.73 2.57
CA ARG A 64 27.30 13.83 3.69
C ARG A 64 27.07 12.38 3.26
N GLU A 65 27.12 12.11 1.96
CA GLU A 65 26.85 10.81 1.37
C GLU A 65 28.02 9.85 1.66
N ASN A 66 27.70 8.66 2.16
CA ASN A 66 28.64 7.57 2.33
C ASN A 66 28.78 6.81 1.00
N ILE A 67 29.77 7.21 0.21
CA ILE A 67 29.98 6.73 -1.17
C ILE A 67 30.23 5.22 -1.18
N GLU A 68 31.02 4.73 -0.23
CA GLU A 68 31.41 3.33 -0.14
C GLU A 68 30.22 2.43 0.23
N ALA A 69 29.31 2.93 1.07
CA ALA A 69 28.06 2.22 1.37
C ALA A 69 27.11 2.18 0.16
N ALA A 70 26.96 3.30 -0.54
CA ALA A 70 26.14 3.37 -1.76
C ALA A 70 26.69 2.42 -2.84
N GLU A 71 28.01 2.38 -3.03
CA GLU A 71 28.65 1.47 -3.99
C GLU A 71 28.53 0.00 -3.56
N PHE A 72 28.64 -0.29 -2.27
CA PHE A 72 28.35 -1.63 -1.75
C PHE A 72 26.92 -2.09 -2.09
N LEU A 73 25.92 -1.24 -1.86
CA LEU A 73 24.51 -1.57 -2.18
C LEU A 73 24.31 -1.81 -3.67
N ARG A 74 24.90 -0.97 -4.52
CA ARG A 74 24.89 -1.15 -5.98
C ARG A 74 25.53 -2.47 -6.38
N GLN A 75 26.70 -2.79 -5.85
CA GLN A 75 27.39 -4.05 -6.12
C GLN A 75 26.55 -5.24 -5.68
N MET A 76 26.00 -5.20 -4.45
CA MET A 76 25.18 -6.28 -3.90
C MET A 76 23.96 -6.56 -4.78
N ASN A 77 23.18 -5.52 -5.11
CA ASN A 77 22.01 -5.67 -5.97
C ASN A 77 22.40 -6.17 -7.36
N HIS A 78 23.43 -5.59 -7.99
CA HIS A 78 23.90 -6.02 -9.31
C HIS A 78 24.28 -7.51 -9.33
N VAL A 79 25.02 -7.98 -8.33
CA VAL A 79 25.43 -9.39 -8.24
C VAL A 79 24.22 -10.29 -8.00
N VAL A 80 23.33 -9.95 -7.07
CA VAL A 80 22.12 -10.73 -6.78
C VAL A 80 21.26 -10.91 -8.04
N TYR A 81 20.98 -9.84 -8.78
CA TYR A 81 20.18 -9.95 -10.01
C TYR A 81 20.88 -10.67 -11.16
N SER A 82 22.21 -10.65 -11.20
CA SER A 82 22.98 -11.35 -12.24
C SER A 82 22.92 -12.88 -12.07
N TYR A 83 22.90 -13.37 -10.83
CA TYR A 83 22.79 -14.81 -10.53
C TYR A 83 21.34 -15.28 -10.39
N PHE A 84 20.45 -14.43 -9.87
CA PHE A 84 19.07 -14.77 -9.55
C PHE A 84 18.08 -13.77 -10.16
N PRO A 85 17.83 -13.81 -11.48
CA PRO A 85 16.81 -12.98 -12.11
C PRO A 85 15.42 -13.26 -11.52
N GLY A 86 14.64 -12.20 -11.29
CA GLY A 86 13.24 -12.30 -10.83
C GLY A 86 13.04 -12.20 -9.31
N VAL A 87 14.11 -12.14 -8.52
CA VAL A 87 14.03 -11.97 -7.05
C VAL A 87 13.59 -10.55 -6.65
N LEU A 88 13.18 -10.39 -5.39
CA LEU A 88 12.88 -9.08 -4.79
C LEU A 88 14.08 -8.55 -3.99
N SER A 89 14.40 -7.27 -4.16
CA SER A 89 15.32 -6.54 -3.28
C SER A 89 14.61 -5.25 -2.87
N ILE A 90 14.27 -5.18 -1.58
CA ILE A 90 13.38 -4.16 -1.03
C ILE A 90 14.15 -3.27 -0.05
N ALA A 91 14.07 -1.96 -0.21
CA ALA A 91 14.67 -1.00 0.72
C ALA A 91 13.61 -0.34 1.60
N GLU A 92 13.88 -0.23 2.90
CA GLU A 92 13.32 0.84 3.73
C GLU A 92 14.37 1.96 3.81
N GLU A 93 14.06 3.08 3.18
CA GLU A 93 14.92 4.24 3.11
C GLU A 93 14.05 5.46 3.43
N SER A 94 14.22 5.98 4.65
CA SER A 94 13.35 6.99 5.28
C SER A 94 13.80 8.43 5.04
N THR A 95 14.81 8.66 4.21
CA THR A 95 15.09 9.99 3.64
C THR A 95 14.57 10.06 2.20
N SER A 96 14.82 11.20 1.56
CA SER A 96 14.50 11.42 0.15
C SER A 96 15.68 11.10 -0.75
N TRP A 97 16.45 10.02 -0.46
CA TRP A 97 17.51 9.59 -1.37
C TRP A 97 16.89 9.26 -2.74
N PRO A 98 17.40 9.82 -3.84
CA PRO A 98 16.80 9.61 -5.15
C PRO A 98 17.18 8.25 -5.74
N MET A 99 16.30 7.68 -6.56
CA MET A 99 16.58 6.51 -7.39
C MET A 99 16.97 5.25 -6.59
N VAL A 100 16.33 5.03 -5.44
CA VAL A 100 16.60 3.86 -4.59
C VAL A 100 16.24 2.57 -5.32
N SER A 101 15.08 2.54 -5.98
CA SER A 101 14.53 1.37 -6.67
C SER A 101 14.76 1.38 -8.20
N TRP A 102 15.79 2.12 -8.63
CA TRP A 102 16.19 2.21 -10.04
C TRP A 102 17.45 1.39 -10.34
N PRO A 103 17.65 0.96 -11.60
CA PRO A 103 18.83 0.20 -12.00
C PRO A 103 20.14 0.93 -11.71
N THR A 104 21.19 0.16 -11.40
CA THR A 104 22.50 0.73 -11.06
C THR A 104 23.16 1.47 -12.23
N TYR A 105 22.90 1.08 -13.48
CA TYR A 105 23.49 1.70 -14.67
C TYR A 105 22.96 3.12 -14.97
N VAL A 106 21.84 3.53 -14.37
CA VAL A 106 21.34 4.93 -14.41
C VAL A 106 21.67 5.71 -13.15
N GLY A 107 22.48 5.14 -12.24
CA GLY A 107 22.89 5.78 -10.99
C GLY A 107 22.07 5.40 -9.76
N GLY A 108 21.06 4.55 -9.90
CA GLY A 108 20.25 4.05 -8.79
C GLY A 108 20.99 3.13 -7.83
N LEU A 109 20.38 2.78 -6.70
CA LEU A 109 20.94 1.83 -5.74
C LEU A 109 20.70 0.36 -6.14
N GLY A 110 19.83 0.13 -7.12
CA GLY A 110 19.58 -1.19 -7.69
C GLY A 110 18.52 -2.01 -6.96
N PHE A 111 17.83 -1.49 -5.95
CA PHE A 111 16.64 -2.18 -5.41
C PHE A 111 15.55 -2.22 -6.49
N ASN A 112 14.60 -3.15 -6.38
CA ASN A 112 13.42 -3.14 -7.27
C ASN A 112 12.14 -2.67 -6.57
N LEU A 113 12.15 -2.53 -5.24
CA LEU A 113 11.07 -1.91 -4.48
C LEU A 113 11.60 -1.03 -3.34
N LYS A 114 10.89 0.06 -3.03
CA LYS A 114 11.12 0.91 -1.85
C LYS A 114 9.85 0.95 -1.00
N TRP A 115 9.97 0.81 0.32
CA TRP A 115 8.84 1.06 1.22
C TRP A 115 8.39 2.53 1.13
N ASN A 116 7.09 2.74 0.94
CA ASN A 116 6.50 4.07 0.91
C ASN A 116 6.19 4.55 2.34
N MET A 117 7.21 5.02 3.03
CA MET A 117 7.09 5.52 4.41
C MET A 117 6.18 6.76 4.48
N GLY A 118 6.19 7.62 3.45
CA GLY A 118 5.32 8.78 3.36
C GLY A 118 3.84 8.39 3.32
N TRP A 119 3.47 7.47 2.42
CA TRP A 119 2.12 6.90 2.38
C TRP A 119 1.72 6.26 3.72
N MET A 120 2.63 5.52 4.35
CA MET A 120 2.34 4.87 5.63
C MET A 120 1.97 5.90 6.70
N HIS A 121 2.79 6.95 6.88
CA HIS A 121 2.51 8.03 7.84
C HIS A 121 1.20 8.75 7.49
N ASP A 122 1.02 9.13 6.23
CA ASP A 122 -0.19 9.82 5.78
C ASP A 122 -1.46 9.00 6.12
N MET A 123 -1.43 7.69 5.89
CA MET A 123 -2.57 6.79 6.14
C MET A 123 -2.83 6.57 7.62
N LEU A 124 -1.79 6.30 8.41
CA LEU A 124 -1.97 6.08 9.85
C LEU A 124 -2.49 7.34 10.53
N ASP A 125 -1.95 8.51 10.19
CA ASP A 125 -2.41 9.79 10.71
C ASP A 125 -3.86 10.06 10.29
N TYR A 126 -4.20 9.82 9.02
CA TYR A 126 -5.54 10.03 8.49
C TYR A 126 -6.61 9.17 9.17
N PHE A 127 -6.31 7.89 9.35
CA PHE A 127 -7.25 6.95 9.97
C PHE A 127 -7.27 7.04 11.50
N HIS A 128 -6.25 7.62 12.13
CA HIS A 128 -6.25 7.95 13.55
C HIS A 128 -7.19 9.13 13.88
N MET A 129 -7.36 10.07 12.94
CA MET A 129 -8.27 11.20 13.11
C MET A 129 -9.74 10.79 13.13
N ASP A 130 -10.50 11.45 14.01
CA ASP A 130 -11.97 11.35 14.01
C ASP A 130 -12.51 11.67 12.61
N PRO A 131 -13.45 10.85 12.07
CA PRO A 131 -13.98 11.03 10.73
C PRO A 131 -14.44 12.44 10.39
N TRP A 132 -14.94 13.21 11.35
CA TRP A 132 -15.36 14.60 11.11
C TRP A 132 -14.20 15.50 10.67
N PHE A 133 -12.99 15.31 11.23
CA PHE A 133 -11.83 16.15 10.94
C PHE A 133 -11.08 15.74 9.66
N ARG A 134 -11.38 14.56 9.09
CA ARG A 134 -10.74 14.08 7.84
C ARG A 134 -10.91 15.04 6.66
N GLN A 135 -11.97 15.84 6.66
CA GLN A 135 -12.21 16.87 5.63
C GLN A 135 -11.11 17.93 5.52
N PHE A 136 -10.34 18.16 6.59
CA PHE A 136 -9.22 19.09 6.61
C PHE A 136 -7.90 18.45 6.16
N HIS A 137 -7.89 17.13 5.94
CA HIS A 137 -6.70 16.32 5.71
C HIS A 137 -6.84 15.38 4.51
N GLN A 138 -7.67 15.73 3.51
CA GLN A 138 -7.82 14.96 2.27
C GLN A 138 -6.51 14.84 1.48
N ASN A 139 -5.55 15.74 1.73
CA ASN A 139 -4.19 15.64 1.19
C ASN A 139 -3.50 14.33 1.63
N ASN A 140 -3.76 13.79 2.83
CA ASN A 140 -3.15 12.53 3.26
C ASN A 140 -3.55 11.37 2.32
N ILE A 141 -4.79 11.36 1.83
CA ILE A 141 -5.26 10.36 0.86
C ILE A 141 -4.59 10.54 -0.50
N THR A 142 -4.38 11.78 -0.94
CA THR A 142 -4.06 12.10 -2.35
C THR A 142 -2.59 12.39 -2.61
N PHE A 143 -1.82 12.78 -1.60
CA PHE A 143 -0.46 13.31 -1.76
C PHE A 143 0.53 12.25 -2.23
N SER A 144 0.45 11.02 -1.71
CA SER A 144 1.37 9.94 -2.09
C SER A 144 1.37 9.61 -3.58
N ILE A 145 0.24 9.79 -4.28
CA ILE A 145 0.14 9.59 -5.74
C ILE A 145 1.04 10.56 -6.51
N TRP A 146 1.25 11.79 -6.02
CA TRP A 146 2.06 12.80 -6.71
C TRP A 146 3.51 12.34 -6.96
N TYR A 147 4.07 11.58 -6.03
CA TYR A 147 5.42 11.03 -6.17
C TYR A 147 5.43 9.52 -6.41
N ASN A 148 4.28 8.85 -6.51
CA ASN A 148 4.19 7.38 -6.59
C ASN A 148 4.97 6.79 -7.78
N HIS A 149 5.18 7.55 -8.86
CA HIS A 149 5.94 7.08 -10.03
C HIS A 149 7.44 7.43 -9.98
N SER A 150 7.93 8.01 -8.89
CA SER A 150 9.36 8.28 -8.69
C SER A 150 10.14 7.03 -8.32
N GLU A 151 9.49 6.03 -7.74
CA GLU A 151 10.06 4.77 -7.26
C GLU A 151 9.03 3.65 -7.45
N ASN A 152 9.50 2.40 -7.47
CA ASN A 152 8.63 1.24 -7.41
C ASN A 152 8.20 1.01 -5.94
N PHE A 153 7.07 1.59 -5.54
CA PHE A 153 6.68 1.56 -4.13
C PHE A 153 6.07 0.23 -3.66
N MET A 154 6.42 -0.13 -2.44
CA MET A 154 5.77 -1.12 -1.59
C MET A 154 5.03 -0.37 -0.47
N LEU A 155 3.72 -0.53 -0.40
CA LEU A 155 2.89 -0.03 0.69
C LEU A 155 3.01 -1.00 1.86
N ALA A 156 3.67 -0.58 2.93
CA ALA A 156 3.99 -1.43 4.07
C ALA A 156 3.40 -0.86 5.36
N LEU A 157 2.58 -1.66 6.04
CA LEU A 157 2.23 -1.46 7.44
C LEU A 157 2.97 -2.55 8.23
N SER A 158 4.08 -2.16 8.86
CA SER A 158 5.07 -3.08 9.41
C SER A 158 4.89 -3.31 10.92
N HIS A 159 5.78 -4.13 11.49
CA HIS A 159 5.88 -4.35 12.93
C HIS A 159 6.21 -3.09 13.73
N ASP A 160 6.99 -2.16 13.17
CA ASP A 160 7.37 -0.91 13.83
C ASP A 160 6.18 0.01 14.12
N GLU A 161 5.07 -0.20 13.41
CA GLU A 161 3.88 0.61 13.57
C GLU A 161 2.91 0.08 14.64
N VAL A 162 3.18 -1.08 15.24
CA VAL A 162 2.30 -1.70 16.24
C VAL A 162 3.00 -2.05 17.55
N VAL A 163 4.00 -1.24 17.91
CA VAL A 163 4.82 -1.35 19.12
C VAL A 163 5.06 0.02 19.77
N HIS A 164 5.72 0.04 20.92
CA HIS A 164 6.22 1.24 21.60
C HIS A 164 5.15 2.31 21.90
N GLY A 165 3.95 1.89 22.30
CA GLY A 165 2.86 2.80 22.65
C GLY A 165 2.06 3.32 21.45
N LYS A 166 2.39 2.88 20.23
CA LYS A 166 1.66 3.26 19.01
C LYS A 166 0.30 2.57 18.88
N SER A 167 -0.02 1.59 19.73
CA SER A 167 -1.15 0.65 19.60
C SER A 167 -1.07 -0.26 18.37
N ASN A 168 -1.76 -1.40 18.42
CA ASN A 168 -2.08 -2.16 17.20
C ASN A 168 -3.08 -1.39 16.32
N MET A 169 -3.28 -1.81 15.07
CA MET A 169 -4.09 -1.11 14.07
C MET A 169 -5.48 -0.74 14.57
N ILE A 170 -6.18 -1.66 15.26
CA ILE A 170 -7.53 -1.42 15.79
C ILE A 170 -7.57 -0.39 16.93
N GLY A 171 -6.48 -0.27 17.69
CA GLY A 171 -6.32 0.73 18.76
C GLY A 171 -6.15 2.14 18.22
N LYS A 172 -5.60 2.29 17.00
CA LYS A 172 -5.38 3.58 16.34
C LYS A 172 -6.67 4.23 15.86
N ILE A 173 -7.68 3.44 15.48
CA ILE A 173 -8.91 3.96 14.87
C ILE A 173 -9.83 4.56 15.94
N PRO A 174 -10.41 5.75 15.75
CA PRO A 174 -11.40 6.33 16.68
C PRO A 174 -12.79 5.72 16.49
N GLY A 175 -13.68 5.97 17.44
CA GLY A 175 -15.07 5.49 17.39
C GLY A 175 -15.32 4.19 18.15
N ASP A 176 -16.54 3.67 17.99
CA ASP A 176 -16.96 2.41 18.61
C ASP A 176 -16.31 1.18 17.94
N GLU A 177 -16.53 -0.01 18.52
CA GLU A 177 -15.96 -1.25 17.99
C GLU A 177 -16.33 -1.51 16.52
N TRP A 178 -17.59 -1.24 16.14
CA TRP A 178 -18.03 -1.43 14.76
C TRP A 178 -17.29 -0.49 13.80
N GLN A 179 -17.17 0.80 14.16
CA GLN A 179 -16.44 1.80 13.38
C GLN A 179 -14.94 1.49 13.29
N LYS A 180 -14.35 0.93 14.36
CA LYS A 180 -12.96 0.46 14.37
C LYS A 180 -12.72 -0.61 13.30
N PHE A 181 -13.52 -1.68 13.31
CA PHE A 181 -13.42 -2.74 12.30
C PHE A 181 -13.77 -2.24 10.90
N ALA A 182 -14.79 -1.40 10.74
CA ALA A 182 -15.16 -0.82 9.44
C ALA A 182 -14.02 0.00 8.82
N SER A 183 -13.39 0.87 9.62
CA SER A 183 -12.26 1.67 9.14
C SER A 183 -11.05 0.83 8.77
N LEU A 184 -10.75 -0.26 9.51
CA LEU A 184 -9.68 -1.19 9.13
C LEU A 184 -9.96 -1.83 7.77
N ARG A 185 -11.19 -2.31 7.54
CA ARG A 185 -11.57 -2.87 6.24
C ARG A 185 -11.46 -1.82 5.13
N CYS A 186 -11.89 -0.58 5.40
CA CYS A 186 -11.77 0.52 4.45
C CYS A 186 -10.31 0.85 4.12
N LEU A 187 -9.45 1.00 5.13
CA LEU A 187 -8.01 1.24 4.97
C LEU A 187 -7.34 0.12 4.17
N TYR A 188 -7.61 -1.14 4.51
CA TYR A 188 -6.98 -2.27 3.82
C TYR A 188 -7.48 -2.41 2.38
N ALA A 189 -8.78 -2.22 2.12
CA ALA A 189 -9.30 -2.19 0.75
C ALA A 189 -8.68 -1.04 -0.07
N TYR A 190 -8.57 0.16 0.52
CA TYR A 190 -7.87 1.29 -0.11
C TYR A 190 -6.39 0.97 -0.38
N MET A 191 -5.67 0.42 0.61
CA MET A 191 -4.28 -0.01 0.46
C MET A 191 -4.11 -1.01 -0.68
N PHE A 192 -5.00 -1.99 -0.81
CA PHE A 192 -4.93 -3.00 -1.87
C PHE A 192 -5.31 -2.45 -3.24
N ALA A 193 -6.18 -1.45 -3.29
CA ALA A 193 -6.59 -0.77 -4.51
C ALA A 193 -5.62 0.34 -4.97
N HIS A 194 -4.87 0.96 -4.05
CA HIS A 194 -3.86 1.97 -4.36
C HIS A 194 -2.71 1.36 -5.20
N PRO A 195 -2.04 2.09 -6.10
CA PRO A 195 -0.87 1.59 -6.80
C PRO A 195 0.29 1.22 -5.85
N GLY A 196 1.03 0.17 -6.18
CA GLY A 196 2.20 -0.32 -5.44
C GLY A 196 1.98 -1.69 -4.80
N LYS A 197 3.05 -2.39 -4.39
CA LYS A 197 2.93 -3.73 -3.78
C LYS A 197 2.50 -3.65 -2.31
N LYS A 198 2.08 -4.77 -1.70
CA LYS A 198 1.43 -4.80 -0.38
C LYS A 198 2.26 -5.57 0.64
N THR A 199 2.44 -5.03 1.84
CA THR A 199 3.00 -5.72 3.02
C THR A 199 2.20 -5.38 4.26
N LEU A 200 1.69 -6.40 4.95
CA LEU A 200 1.01 -6.28 6.24
C LEU A 200 1.71 -7.17 7.26
N PHE A 201 1.87 -6.68 8.49
CA PHE A 201 2.43 -7.47 9.57
C PHE A 201 1.41 -8.42 10.18
N MET A 202 1.89 -9.51 10.76
CA MET A 202 1.05 -10.47 11.48
C MET A 202 0.28 -9.79 12.61
N SER A 203 -0.89 -10.34 12.98
CA SER A 203 -1.89 -9.80 13.92
C SER A 203 -2.85 -8.75 13.32
N MET A 204 -2.42 -8.01 12.30
CA MET A 204 -3.24 -6.98 11.65
C MET A 204 -4.44 -7.57 10.89
N GLU A 205 -4.32 -8.80 10.40
CA GLU A 205 -5.31 -9.46 9.55
C GLU A 205 -6.55 -9.97 10.30
N PHE A 206 -6.44 -10.15 11.62
CA PHE A 206 -7.57 -10.51 12.48
C PHE A 206 -7.87 -9.44 13.53
N GLY A 207 -7.15 -8.32 13.54
CA GLY A 207 -7.44 -7.17 14.39
C GLY A 207 -7.09 -7.43 15.84
N GLN A 208 -5.88 -7.90 16.13
CA GLN A 208 -5.38 -7.99 17.51
C GLN A 208 -5.43 -6.63 18.19
N TRP A 209 -5.84 -6.61 19.47
CA TRP A 209 -6.00 -5.38 20.24
C TRP A 209 -4.69 -4.88 20.81
N SER A 210 -3.94 -5.77 21.45
CA SER A 210 -2.65 -5.44 22.05
C SER A 210 -1.58 -5.20 21.00
N GLU A 211 -0.61 -4.35 21.35
CA GLU A 211 0.62 -4.20 20.59
C GLU A 211 1.34 -5.54 20.43
N TRP A 212 2.15 -5.63 19.38
CA TRP A 212 2.97 -6.80 19.17
C TRP A 212 4.00 -6.93 20.29
N ASN A 213 3.97 -8.06 20.99
CA ASN A 213 4.93 -8.39 22.02
C ASN A 213 5.88 -9.50 21.53
N VAL A 214 7.15 -9.16 21.33
CA VAL A 214 8.18 -10.12 20.89
C VAL A 214 8.44 -11.24 21.91
N TRP A 215 8.06 -11.05 23.18
CA TRP A 215 8.28 -12.03 24.25
C TRP A 215 7.18 -13.09 24.39
N GLY A 216 6.11 -12.97 23.61
CA GLY A 216 5.00 -13.93 23.58
C GLY A 216 4.63 -14.33 22.14
N ASP A 217 3.53 -15.05 22.00
CA ASP A 217 2.88 -15.29 20.72
C ASP A 217 1.77 -14.26 20.46
N LEU A 218 1.11 -14.39 19.31
CA LEU A 218 -0.05 -13.58 18.98
C LEU A 218 -1.27 -14.02 19.78
N GLU A 219 -2.25 -13.14 19.93
CA GLU A 219 -3.48 -13.39 20.69
C GLU A 219 -4.49 -14.24 19.90
N TRP A 220 -4.11 -15.47 19.57
CA TRP A 220 -4.92 -16.38 18.74
C TRP A 220 -6.31 -16.69 19.30
N HIS A 221 -6.49 -16.55 20.62
CA HIS A 221 -7.79 -16.74 21.27
C HIS A 221 -8.86 -15.76 20.76
N LEU A 222 -8.47 -14.59 20.22
CA LEU A 222 -9.40 -13.62 19.63
C LEU A 222 -10.19 -14.19 18.45
N LEU A 223 -9.63 -15.17 17.73
CA LEU A 223 -10.32 -15.87 16.64
C LEU A 223 -11.48 -16.76 17.12
N GLN A 224 -11.74 -16.86 18.42
CA GLN A 224 -12.97 -17.49 18.94
C GLN A 224 -14.19 -16.56 18.82
N PHE A 225 -13.98 -15.25 18.62
CA PHE A 225 -15.05 -14.27 18.52
C PHE A 225 -15.31 -13.84 17.07
N GLU A 226 -16.58 -13.63 16.76
CA GLU A 226 -17.07 -13.34 15.39
C GLU A 226 -16.39 -12.12 14.72
N PRO A 227 -16.15 -10.97 15.40
CA PRO A 227 -15.55 -9.80 14.75
C PRO A 227 -14.17 -10.09 14.12
N HIS A 228 -13.31 -10.81 14.85
CA HIS A 228 -11.96 -11.16 14.40
C HIS A 228 -11.99 -12.19 13.26
N GLN A 229 -12.91 -13.16 13.32
CA GLN A 229 -13.13 -14.14 12.24
C GLN A 229 -13.60 -13.45 10.94
N LYS A 230 -14.47 -12.45 11.06
CA LYS A 230 -14.98 -11.68 9.91
C LYS A 230 -13.93 -10.78 9.29
N LEU A 231 -13.10 -10.10 10.09
CA LEU A 231 -11.96 -9.34 9.56
C LEU A 231 -10.96 -10.25 8.82
N LYS A 232 -10.66 -11.42 9.39
CA LYS A 232 -9.80 -12.42 8.73
C LYS A 232 -10.41 -12.95 7.43
N SER A 233 -11.73 -13.14 7.39
CA SER A 233 -12.46 -13.56 6.20
C SER A 233 -12.45 -12.47 5.12
N PHE A 234 -12.60 -11.20 5.52
CA PHE A 234 -12.41 -10.05 4.64
C PHE A 234 -11.00 -10.03 4.05
N MET A 235 -9.95 -10.20 4.85
CA MET A 235 -8.57 -10.24 4.35
C MET A 235 -8.33 -11.39 3.37
N LYS A 236 -8.97 -12.55 3.58
CA LYS A 236 -8.93 -13.67 2.62
C LYS A 236 -9.59 -13.29 1.29
N ALA A 237 -10.78 -12.69 1.34
CA ALA A 237 -11.50 -12.26 0.14
C ALA A 237 -10.73 -11.17 -0.62
N LEU A 238 -10.16 -10.18 0.10
CA LEU A 238 -9.37 -9.09 -0.47
C LEU A 238 -8.11 -9.61 -1.19
N ASN A 239 -7.38 -10.56 -0.59
CA ASN A 239 -6.23 -11.20 -1.24
C ASN A 239 -6.64 -12.04 -2.45
N THR A 240 -7.80 -12.68 -2.41
CA THR A 240 -8.33 -13.46 -3.54
C THR A 240 -8.62 -12.52 -4.71
N LEU A 241 -9.30 -11.41 -4.46
CA LEU A 241 -9.59 -10.37 -5.44
C LEU A 241 -8.31 -9.78 -6.04
N TYR A 242 -7.33 -9.41 -5.20
CA TYR A 242 -6.06 -8.86 -5.67
C TYR A 242 -5.33 -9.78 -6.63
N ARG A 243 -5.40 -11.10 -6.41
CA ARG A 243 -4.78 -12.09 -7.30
C ARG A 243 -5.60 -12.36 -8.56
N SER A 244 -6.92 -12.22 -8.50
CA SER A 244 -7.81 -12.49 -9.63
C SER A 244 -8.03 -11.30 -10.56
N GLU A 245 -7.74 -10.07 -10.12
CA GLU A 245 -7.96 -8.84 -10.89
C GLU A 245 -6.63 -8.21 -11.36
N PRO A 246 -6.21 -8.44 -12.62
CA PRO A 246 -4.97 -7.90 -13.19
C PRO A 246 -4.80 -6.39 -13.04
N SER A 247 -5.89 -5.63 -13.15
CA SER A 247 -5.87 -4.17 -13.00
C SER A 247 -5.30 -3.69 -11.67
N LEU A 248 -5.35 -4.52 -10.62
CA LEU A 248 -4.83 -4.17 -9.30
C LEU A 248 -3.31 -4.35 -9.16
N TYR A 249 -2.63 -5.00 -10.11
CA TYR A 249 -1.20 -5.31 -9.97
C TYR A 249 -0.32 -5.19 -11.23
N THR A 250 -0.87 -5.27 -12.45
CA THR A 250 -0.06 -5.31 -13.69
C THR A 250 0.57 -3.97 -14.05
N GLN A 251 -0.07 -2.86 -13.66
CA GLN A 251 0.38 -1.50 -13.95
C GLN A 251 0.66 -0.66 -12.68
N ASP A 252 1.10 -1.27 -11.57
CA ASP A 252 1.38 -0.53 -10.33
C ASP A 252 2.39 0.63 -10.48
N PHE A 253 3.31 0.52 -11.44
CA PHE A 253 4.44 1.45 -11.61
C PHE A 253 4.31 2.32 -12.86
N ALA A 254 3.33 2.07 -13.71
CA ALA A 254 3.06 2.87 -14.91
C ALA A 254 2.03 3.97 -14.59
N GLN A 255 2.17 5.15 -15.20
CA GLN A 255 1.23 6.26 -14.98
C GLN A 255 -0.18 5.88 -15.44
N GLU A 256 -0.27 5.10 -16.51
CA GLU A 256 -1.50 4.62 -17.11
C GLU A 256 -2.28 3.65 -16.20
N GLY A 257 -1.63 3.05 -15.20
CA GLY A 257 -2.25 2.10 -14.27
C GLY A 257 -3.20 2.72 -13.27
N PHE A 258 -3.22 4.04 -13.15
CA PHE A 258 -4.00 4.79 -12.16
C PHE A 258 -4.53 6.10 -12.74
N GLU A 259 -5.79 6.42 -12.45
CA GLU A 259 -6.40 7.70 -12.84
C GLU A 259 -7.44 8.11 -11.79
N TRP A 260 -7.32 9.30 -11.20
CA TRP A 260 -8.38 9.83 -10.36
C TRP A 260 -9.66 10.03 -11.19
N ILE A 261 -10.81 9.63 -10.65
CA ILE A 261 -12.12 10.03 -11.16
C ILE A 261 -12.48 11.36 -10.49
N ASP A 262 -12.52 11.35 -9.16
CA ASP A 262 -12.59 12.56 -8.34
C ASP A 262 -11.96 12.30 -6.97
N CYS A 263 -11.25 13.29 -6.47
CA CYS A 263 -10.66 13.30 -5.13
C CYS A 263 -10.87 14.64 -4.41
N SER A 264 -11.75 15.50 -4.95
CA SER A 264 -11.98 16.86 -4.47
C SER A 264 -13.05 16.95 -3.38
N ASP A 265 -13.88 15.91 -3.20
CA ASP A 265 -14.91 15.86 -2.16
C ASP A 265 -14.34 15.58 -0.75
N ASN A 266 -13.51 16.50 -0.28
CA ASN A 266 -12.94 16.48 1.06
C ASN A 266 -14.03 16.62 2.14
N ARG A 267 -15.10 17.38 1.88
CA ARG A 267 -16.20 17.60 2.84
C ARG A 267 -16.85 16.30 3.31
N HIS A 268 -17.00 15.33 2.42
CA HIS A 268 -17.52 14.00 2.76
C HIS A 268 -16.42 12.95 2.88
N SER A 269 -15.16 13.34 2.70
CA SER A 269 -13.99 12.45 2.68
C SER A 269 -14.22 11.27 1.73
N VAL A 270 -14.63 11.57 0.50
CA VAL A 270 -14.82 10.59 -0.57
C VAL A 270 -13.72 10.75 -1.61
N ALA A 271 -13.21 9.63 -2.10
CA ALA A 271 -12.29 9.60 -3.23
C ALA A 271 -12.64 8.43 -4.16
N SER A 272 -12.44 8.64 -5.46
CA SER A 272 -12.72 7.62 -6.48
C SER A 272 -11.67 7.64 -7.59
N PHE A 273 -11.28 6.47 -8.06
CA PHE A 273 -10.22 6.31 -9.06
C PHE A 273 -10.39 5.03 -9.88
N ILE A 274 -9.65 4.97 -10.99
CA ILE A 274 -9.58 3.83 -11.90
C ILE A 274 -8.24 3.14 -11.72
N ARG A 275 -8.26 1.81 -11.71
CA ARG A 275 -7.09 0.94 -11.88
C ARG A 275 -7.17 0.25 -13.23
N ARG A 276 -6.12 0.29 -14.04
CA ARG A 276 -6.11 -0.28 -15.39
C ARG A 276 -5.20 -1.49 -15.49
N ASP A 277 -5.66 -2.51 -16.19
CA ASP A 277 -4.80 -3.60 -16.62
C ASP A 277 -3.90 -3.17 -17.80
N LYS A 278 -2.78 -3.86 -17.97
CA LYS A 278 -1.82 -3.60 -19.05
C LYS A 278 -2.30 -4.12 -20.40
N ASP A 279 -2.84 -5.34 -20.43
CA ASP A 279 -2.92 -6.12 -21.67
C ASP A 279 -4.36 -6.30 -22.15
N SER A 280 -5.33 -6.42 -21.24
CA SER A 280 -6.73 -6.69 -21.59
C SER A 280 -7.56 -5.43 -21.91
N GLY A 281 -7.06 -4.25 -21.56
CA GLY A 281 -7.86 -3.03 -21.57
C GLY A 281 -8.98 -3.02 -20.53
N GLU A 282 -9.00 -3.97 -19.59
CA GLU A 282 -9.94 -4.00 -18.49
C GLU A 282 -9.54 -3.02 -17.39
N TRP A 283 -10.51 -2.58 -16.59
CA TRP A 283 -10.27 -1.70 -15.45
C TRP A 283 -11.23 -1.94 -14.31
N ALA A 284 -10.81 -1.55 -13.12
CA ALA A 284 -11.64 -1.50 -11.93
C ALA A 284 -11.85 -0.05 -11.49
N ILE A 285 -13.06 0.26 -11.05
CA ILE A 285 -13.42 1.53 -10.41
C ILE A 285 -13.42 1.32 -8.91
N VAL A 286 -12.74 2.20 -8.20
CA VAL A 286 -12.63 2.16 -6.74
C VAL A 286 -13.29 3.42 -6.20
N VAL A 287 -14.15 3.26 -5.21
CA VAL A 287 -14.82 4.38 -4.53
C VAL A 287 -14.72 4.17 -3.03
N CYS A 288 -14.14 5.13 -2.34
CA CYS A 288 -13.88 5.08 -0.90
C CYS A 288 -14.70 6.15 -0.19
N ASN A 289 -15.46 5.76 0.83
CA ASN A 289 -16.09 6.64 1.80
C ASN A 289 -15.37 6.51 3.14
N PHE A 290 -14.66 7.55 3.54
CA PHE A 290 -13.87 7.55 4.77
C PHE A 290 -14.62 8.13 5.97
N THR A 291 -15.95 8.27 5.92
CA THR A 291 -16.76 8.67 7.09
C THR A 291 -17.88 7.67 7.38
N PRO A 292 -18.43 7.64 8.62
CA PRO A 292 -19.56 6.79 8.95
C PRO A 292 -20.88 7.30 8.37
N GLN A 293 -20.89 8.42 7.63
CA GLN A 293 -22.09 8.90 6.96
C GLN A 293 -22.31 8.08 5.68
N PRO A 294 -23.41 7.33 5.55
CA PRO A 294 -23.73 6.68 4.29
C PRO A 294 -24.27 7.70 3.27
N HIS A 295 -24.10 7.40 1.99
CA HIS A 295 -24.70 8.17 0.91
C HIS A 295 -25.63 7.26 0.11
N SER A 296 -26.94 7.52 0.12
CA SER A 296 -27.92 6.73 -0.63
C SER A 296 -27.76 6.90 -2.15
N HIS A 297 -27.38 8.11 -2.57
CA HIS A 297 -27.17 8.51 -3.96
C HIS A 297 -25.90 9.34 -4.04
N TYR A 298 -24.84 8.77 -4.61
CA TYR A 298 -23.57 9.42 -4.86
C TYR A 298 -23.12 9.13 -6.29
N ARG A 299 -22.99 10.17 -7.11
CA ARG A 299 -22.71 10.01 -8.53
C ARG A 299 -21.21 9.92 -8.79
N VAL A 300 -20.78 8.90 -9.52
CA VAL A 300 -19.38 8.70 -9.92
C VAL A 300 -19.31 8.57 -11.44
N GLY A 301 -18.52 9.42 -12.10
CA GLY A 301 -18.30 9.35 -13.54
C GLY A 301 -17.55 8.08 -13.95
N VAL A 302 -17.97 7.44 -15.05
CA VAL A 302 -17.35 6.20 -15.57
C VAL A 302 -17.15 6.27 -17.09
N PRO A 303 -16.13 5.58 -17.65
CA PRO A 303 -15.72 5.78 -19.05
C PRO A 303 -16.64 5.09 -20.07
N GLU A 304 -17.18 3.91 -19.75
CA GLU A 304 -18.00 3.10 -20.66
C GLU A 304 -19.41 2.86 -20.10
N PRO A 305 -20.44 2.74 -20.95
CA PRO A 305 -21.79 2.38 -20.53
C PRO A 305 -21.88 0.89 -20.21
N GLY A 306 -22.83 0.51 -19.34
CA GLY A 306 -23.17 -0.88 -19.08
C GLY A 306 -23.48 -1.17 -17.62
N PHE A 307 -23.43 -2.46 -17.26
CA PHE A 307 -23.61 -2.89 -15.87
C PHE A 307 -22.26 -3.04 -15.18
N TYR A 308 -22.06 -2.29 -14.10
CA TYR A 308 -20.88 -2.37 -13.25
C TYR A 308 -21.18 -3.26 -12.05
N THR A 309 -20.58 -4.44 -12.03
CA THR A 309 -20.68 -5.40 -10.91
C THR A 309 -19.87 -4.91 -9.72
N GLU A 310 -20.46 -4.97 -8.53
CA GLU A 310 -19.77 -4.70 -7.25
C GLU A 310 -18.91 -5.92 -6.89
N LEU A 311 -17.63 -5.89 -7.25
CA LEU A 311 -16.68 -7.00 -7.01
C LEU A 311 -16.29 -7.12 -5.54
N LEU A 312 -16.15 -5.98 -4.86
CA LEU A 312 -15.89 -5.91 -3.43
C LEU A 312 -16.73 -4.81 -2.82
N ASN A 313 -17.30 -5.13 -1.66
CA ASN A 313 -17.88 -4.17 -0.75
C ASN A 313 -17.36 -4.46 0.65
N SER A 314 -16.52 -3.58 1.18
CA SER A 314 -15.92 -3.78 2.50
C SER A 314 -16.94 -3.69 3.65
N ASP A 315 -18.18 -3.24 3.40
CA ASP A 315 -19.28 -3.20 4.35
C ASP A 315 -20.21 -4.43 4.27
N ALA A 316 -19.89 -5.44 3.47
CA ALA A 316 -20.69 -6.66 3.42
C ALA A 316 -20.86 -7.32 4.81
N ARG A 317 -22.02 -7.93 5.06
CA ARG A 317 -22.36 -8.58 6.35
C ARG A 317 -21.34 -9.66 6.75
N ASP A 318 -20.83 -10.39 5.75
CA ASP A 318 -19.85 -11.47 5.93
C ASP A 318 -18.51 -10.95 6.49
N TYR A 319 -18.25 -9.65 6.34
CA TYR A 319 -17.07 -8.96 6.84
C TYR A 319 -17.35 -8.16 8.12
N GLY A 320 -18.59 -8.16 8.60
CA GLY A 320 -19.01 -7.48 9.83
C GLY A 320 -19.49 -6.05 9.59
N GLY A 321 -19.78 -5.69 8.34
CA GLY A 321 -20.38 -4.40 8.01
C GLY A 321 -21.90 -4.39 8.10
N SER A 322 -22.49 -3.24 7.81
CA SER A 322 -23.94 -3.00 7.86
C SER A 322 -24.70 -3.61 6.68
N ASN A 323 -23.97 -4.08 5.66
CA ASN A 323 -24.47 -4.66 4.42
C ASN A 323 -25.19 -3.66 3.51
N MET A 324 -24.88 -2.37 3.65
CA MET A 324 -25.26 -1.36 2.66
C MET A 324 -24.42 -1.55 1.40
N GLY A 325 -24.98 -1.20 0.24
CA GLY A 325 -24.29 -1.35 -1.04
C GLY A 325 -25.26 -1.31 -2.21
N ASN A 326 -24.82 -1.85 -3.34
CA ASN A 326 -25.52 -1.70 -4.62
C ASN A 326 -26.26 -2.96 -5.08
N LEU A 327 -26.53 -3.91 -4.17
CA LEU A 327 -27.25 -5.16 -4.46
C LEU A 327 -26.68 -5.93 -5.68
N GLY A 328 -25.35 -5.99 -5.77
CA GLY A 328 -24.60 -6.70 -6.82
C GLY A 328 -24.04 -5.81 -7.93
N GLY A 329 -24.52 -4.58 -8.10
CA GLY A 329 -23.97 -3.64 -9.08
C GLY A 329 -24.96 -2.60 -9.58
N LYS A 330 -24.52 -1.73 -10.49
CA LYS A 330 -25.32 -0.62 -11.03
C LYS A 330 -25.19 -0.49 -12.54
N TRP A 331 -26.30 -0.17 -13.19
CA TRP A 331 -26.30 0.29 -14.58
C TRP A 331 -25.83 1.75 -14.64
N THR A 332 -25.14 2.10 -15.71
CA THR A 332 -24.79 3.49 -16.01
C THR A 332 -25.99 4.29 -16.47
N ASP A 333 -26.01 5.56 -16.09
CA ASP A 333 -26.80 6.59 -16.74
C ASP A 333 -25.96 7.28 -17.84
N GLU A 334 -26.59 7.67 -18.95
CA GLU A 334 -26.01 8.60 -19.93
C GLU A 334 -26.06 10.03 -19.38
N TRP A 335 -25.33 10.23 -18.29
CA TRP A 335 -25.24 11.49 -17.56
C TRP A 335 -23.76 11.81 -17.35
N ALA A 336 -23.30 12.83 -18.07
CA ALA A 336 -21.91 13.28 -17.99
C ALA A 336 -21.56 13.83 -16.59
N TYR A 337 -20.54 13.25 -15.96
CA TYR A 337 -20.08 13.62 -14.62
C TYR A 337 -18.59 13.33 -14.46
N HIS A 338 -17.87 14.10 -13.62
CA HIS A 338 -16.41 13.98 -13.42
C HIS A 338 -15.61 13.91 -14.73
N ASN A 339 -15.97 14.73 -15.73
CA ASN A 339 -15.38 14.75 -17.08
C ASN A 339 -15.46 13.41 -17.84
N ARG A 340 -16.48 12.59 -17.55
CA ARG A 340 -16.75 11.34 -18.26
C ARG A 340 -18.17 11.33 -18.85
N PRO A 341 -18.41 10.60 -19.95
CA PRO A 341 -19.70 10.61 -20.65
C PRO A 341 -20.82 9.91 -19.87
N TYR A 342 -20.50 8.92 -19.04
CA TYR A 342 -21.47 8.14 -18.25
C TYR A 342 -21.22 8.31 -16.76
N SER A 343 -22.19 7.92 -15.94
CA SER A 343 -22.00 7.86 -14.49
C SER A 343 -22.84 6.77 -13.83
N LEU A 344 -22.44 6.37 -12.63
CA LEU A 344 -23.16 5.47 -11.74
C LEU A 344 -23.74 6.28 -10.58
N ASP A 345 -25.02 6.09 -10.29
CA ASP A 345 -25.65 6.55 -9.04
C ASP A 345 -25.51 5.47 -7.97
N LEU A 346 -24.46 5.58 -7.15
CA LEU A 346 -24.07 4.58 -6.18
C LEU A 346 -24.65 4.84 -4.79
N CYS A 347 -24.98 3.76 -4.09
CA CYS A 347 -25.09 3.77 -2.63
C CYS A 347 -23.69 3.56 -2.06
N LEU A 348 -23.15 4.56 -1.33
CA LEU A 348 -21.88 4.44 -0.62
C LEU A 348 -22.13 3.98 0.82
N PRO A 349 -21.63 2.81 1.22
CA PRO A 349 -21.73 2.34 2.59
C PRO A 349 -20.87 3.22 3.53
N PRO A 350 -21.18 3.22 4.83
CA PRO A 350 -20.40 3.95 5.84
C PRO A 350 -19.03 3.31 6.07
N LEU A 351 -17.96 4.12 6.12
CA LEU A 351 -16.58 3.67 6.36
C LEU A 351 -16.19 2.48 5.48
N ALA A 352 -16.33 2.63 4.17
CA ALA A 352 -16.21 1.51 3.24
C ALA A 352 -15.52 1.87 1.93
N THR A 353 -14.94 0.85 1.31
CA THR A 353 -14.44 0.91 -0.06
C THR A 353 -15.22 -0.09 -0.93
N LEU A 354 -15.67 0.41 -2.07
CA LEU A 354 -16.27 -0.38 -3.14
C LEU A 354 -15.26 -0.56 -4.27
N ILE A 355 -15.20 -1.75 -4.86
CA ILE A 355 -14.49 -2.01 -6.11
C ILE A 355 -15.52 -2.54 -7.11
N LEU A 356 -15.66 -1.85 -8.24
CA LEU A 356 -16.61 -2.18 -9.28
C LEU A 356 -15.90 -2.46 -10.61
N LYS A 357 -16.48 -3.29 -11.44
CA LYS A 357 -15.97 -3.60 -12.79
C LYS A 357 -17.11 -3.73 -13.78
N LEU A 358 -16.89 -3.23 -14.99
CA LEU A 358 -17.84 -3.39 -16.09
C LEU A 358 -17.99 -4.88 -16.42
N ASP A 359 -19.20 -5.40 -16.31
CA ASP A 359 -19.55 -6.74 -16.75
C ASP A 359 -19.99 -6.67 -18.22
N ARG A 360 -19.01 -6.82 -19.12
CA ARG A 360 -19.25 -6.76 -20.57
C ARG A 360 -20.23 -7.84 -21.03
N GLN A 361 -20.22 -9.03 -20.41
CA GLN A 361 -21.13 -10.13 -20.77
C GLN A 361 -22.57 -9.80 -20.40
N LYS A 362 -22.81 -9.36 -19.17
CA LYS A 362 -24.14 -8.97 -18.70
C LYS A 362 -24.65 -7.72 -19.42
N THR A 363 -23.75 -6.79 -19.76
CA THR A 363 -24.08 -5.62 -20.59
C THR A 363 -24.56 -6.05 -21.97
N GLN A 364 -23.82 -6.93 -22.64
CA GLN A 364 -24.19 -7.42 -23.97
C GLN A 364 -25.52 -8.20 -23.94
N ALA A 365 -25.71 -9.06 -22.94
CA ALA A 365 -26.94 -9.85 -22.79
C ALA A 365 -28.19 -8.97 -22.57
N ALA A 366 -28.05 -7.82 -21.89
CA ALA A 366 -29.16 -6.89 -21.71
C ALA A 366 -29.46 -6.04 -22.96
N LEU A 367 -28.43 -5.74 -23.76
CA LEU A 367 -28.59 -5.01 -25.03
C LEU A 367 -29.16 -5.90 -26.15
N ASN A 368 -28.84 -7.21 -26.14
CA ASN A 368 -29.33 -8.20 -27.09
C ASN A 368 -30.13 -9.33 -26.40
N PRO A 369 -31.33 -9.08 -25.86
CA PRO A 369 -32.09 -10.08 -25.09
C PRO A 369 -32.69 -11.23 -25.94
N GLY A 370 -32.28 -11.41 -27.20
CA GLY A 370 -32.85 -12.36 -28.16
C GLY A 370 -31.86 -13.17 -29.00
N GLU A 371 -30.55 -13.06 -28.71
CA GLU A 371 -29.51 -14.02 -29.13
C GLU A 371 -29.11 -14.88 -27.92
#